data_AF-A0A382TQU1-F1
#
_entry.id   AF-A0A382TQU1-F1
#
_cell.length_a   1.000
_cell.length_b   1.000
_cell.length_c   1.000
_cell.angle_alpha   90.00
_cell.angle_beta   90.00
_cell.angle_gamma   90.00
#
_symmetry.space_group_name_H-M   'P 1'
#
loop_
_entity.id
_entity.type
_entity.pdbx_description
1 polymer ?
#
loop_
_entity_poly.entity_id
_entity_poly.type
_entity_poly.pdbx_seq_one_letter_code
_entity_poly.pdbx_strand_id
1 'polypeptide(L)'
;MGIFTSIKIGILIAVLALCAGGYYYVKNLQTRLDTAKAEIVGLNTAIQINEETVKSLQNDNKKLQVENRKLNEEFAAIRSQNKVLAKKLEKHDLGLLGSAKPKLVERIIDNASKKAGRCLELLSGAELTEKEKNATTGKKFNSECPWLFDDLNVAD
;
A
#
# COMPACT_ATOMS: atom_id res chain seq x y z
N MET A 1 -77.31 36.97 -39.73
CA MET A 1 -76.21 36.03 -40.08
C MET A 1 -75.07 36.24 -39.09
N GLY A 2 -75.11 35.62 -37.90
CA GLY A 2 -74.14 35.96 -36.83
C GLY A 2 -74.01 34.98 -35.66
N ILE A 3 -74.78 33.88 -35.65
CA ILE A 3 -74.71 32.86 -34.58
C ILE A 3 -73.97 31.61 -35.07
N PHE A 4 -74.22 31.18 -36.31
CA PHE A 4 -73.57 29.99 -36.90
C PHE A 4 -72.07 30.15 -37.18
N THR A 5 -71.59 31.37 -37.45
CA THR A 5 -70.16 31.66 -37.61
C THR A 5 -69.42 31.65 -36.28
N SER A 6 -70.03 32.14 -35.22
CA SER A 6 -69.47 32.16 -33.86
C SER A 6 -69.31 30.76 -33.27
N ILE A 7 -70.26 29.86 -33.52
CA ILE A 7 -70.19 28.44 -33.09
C ILE A 7 -69.04 27.71 -33.81
N LYS A 8 -68.86 27.93 -35.12
CA LYS A 8 -67.77 27.31 -35.88
C LYS A 8 -66.38 27.76 -35.41
N ILE A 9 -66.23 29.05 -35.08
CA ILE A 9 -64.97 29.59 -34.53
C ILE A 9 -64.70 29.02 -33.14
N GLY A 10 -65.72 28.88 -32.29
CA GLY A 10 -65.58 28.26 -30.96
C GLY A 10 -65.09 26.81 -31.01
N ILE A 11 -65.62 26.00 -31.93
CA ILE A 11 -65.17 24.61 -32.13
C ILE A 11 -63.72 24.56 -32.63
N LEU A 12 -63.35 25.45 -33.55
CA LEU A 12 -61.99 25.50 -34.10
C LEU A 12 -60.95 25.87 -33.03
N ILE A 13 -61.28 26.81 -32.14
CA ILE A 13 -60.45 27.16 -30.99
C ILE A 13 -60.34 25.99 -30.01
N ALA A 14 -61.43 25.26 -29.75
CA ALA A 14 -61.41 24.09 -28.87
C ALA A 14 -60.51 22.96 -29.41
N VAL A 15 -60.56 22.69 -30.73
CA VAL A 15 -59.68 21.70 -31.38
C VAL A 15 -58.22 22.13 -31.32
N LEU A 16 -57.93 23.41 -31.57
CA LEU A 16 -56.55 23.93 -31.45
C LEU A 16 -56.02 23.86 -30.02
N ALA A 17 -56.87 24.13 -29.02
CA ALA A 17 -56.51 24.00 -27.61
C ALA A 17 -56.20 22.55 -27.22
N LEU A 18 -56.98 21.58 -27.71
CA LEU A 18 -56.72 20.16 -27.50
C LEU A 18 -55.40 19.71 -28.15
N CYS A 19 -55.13 20.14 -29.39
CA CYS A 19 -53.87 19.85 -30.08
C CYS A 19 -52.66 20.49 -29.37
N ALA A 20 -52.80 21.72 -28.89
CA ALA A 20 -51.75 22.40 -28.11
C ALA A 20 -51.48 21.70 -26.78
N GLY A 21 -52.53 21.25 -26.09
CA GLY A 21 -52.42 20.46 -24.86
C GLY A 21 -51.71 19.12 -25.07
N GLY A 22 -52.04 18.42 -26.17
CA GLY A 22 -51.37 17.17 -26.55
C GLY A 22 -49.88 17.35 -26.86
N TYR A 23 -49.52 18.42 -27.56
CA TYR A 23 -48.11 18.76 -27.84
C TYR A 23 -47.32 19.07 -26.57
N TYR A 24 -47.90 19.87 -25.66
CA TYR A 24 -47.27 20.18 -24.37
C TYR A 24 -47.08 18.92 -23.51
N TYR A 25 -48.07 18.01 -23.51
CA TYR A 25 -48.00 16.76 -22.79
C TYR A 25 -46.87 15.84 -23.29
N VAL A 26 -46.74 15.67 -24.60
CA VAL A 26 -45.66 14.87 -25.21
C VAL A 26 -44.29 15.48 -24.93
N LYS A 27 -44.18 16.81 -25.04
CA LYS A 27 -42.93 17.53 -24.72
C LYS A 27 -42.53 17.34 -23.25
N ASN A 28 -43.49 17.46 -22.33
CA ASN A 28 -43.25 17.26 -20.91
C ASN A 28 -42.84 15.81 -20.58
N LEU A 29 -43.40 14.82 -21.27
CA LEU A 29 -42.99 13.41 -21.13
C LEU A 29 -41.54 13.18 -21.57
N GLN A 30 -41.12 13.76 -22.70
CA GLN A 30 -39.74 13.65 -23.18
C GLN A 30 -38.75 14.27 -22.19
N THR A 31 -39.04 15.47 -21.68
CA THR A 31 -38.18 16.13 -20.69
C THR A 31 -38.00 15.29 -19.43
N ARG A 32 -39.08 14.68 -18.90
CA ARG A 32 -39.01 13.81 -17.72
C ARG A 32 -38.21 12.53 -18.00
N LEU A 33 -38.31 11.99 -19.21
CA LEU A 33 -37.57 10.81 -19.64
C LEU A 33 -36.07 11.13 -19.76
N ASP A 34 -35.71 12.29 -20.29
CA ASP A 34 -34.33 12.76 -20.39
C ASP A 34 -33.70 13.02 -19.02
N THR A 35 -34.46 13.63 -18.08
CA THR A 35 -34.00 13.81 -16.69
C THR A 35 -33.77 12.46 -15.99
N ALA A 36 -34.71 11.52 -16.10
CA ALA A 36 -34.58 10.20 -15.49
C ALA A 36 -33.39 9.40 -16.08
N LYS A 37 -33.13 9.55 -17.40
CA LYS A 37 -31.94 8.95 -18.04
C LYS A 37 -30.64 9.56 -17.52
N ALA A 38 -30.59 10.87 -17.29
CA ALA A 38 -29.41 11.53 -16.75
C ALA A 38 -29.07 11.06 -15.33
N GLU A 39 -30.07 10.81 -14.48
CA GLU A 39 -29.87 10.32 -13.11
C GLU A 39 -29.39 8.85 -13.06
N ILE A 40 -29.85 8.00 -13.98
CA ILE A 40 -29.40 6.59 -14.09
C ILE A 40 -27.90 6.50 -14.45
N VAL A 41 -27.39 7.42 -15.27
CA VAL A 41 -25.96 7.47 -15.62
C VAL A 41 -25.12 7.75 -14.37
N GLY A 42 -25.55 8.67 -13.50
CA GLY A 42 -24.88 8.97 -12.24
C GLY A 42 -24.83 7.78 -11.29
N LEU A 43 -25.92 7.00 -11.18
CA LEU A 43 -25.96 5.80 -10.35
C LEU A 43 -25.04 4.68 -10.86
N ASN A 44 -25.02 4.43 -12.17
CA ASN A 44 -24.16 3.41 -12.76
C ASN A 44 -22.67 3.76 -12.61
N THR A 45 -22.31 5.04 -12.79
CA THR A 45 -20.95 5.52 -12.53
C THR A 45 -20.59 5.40 -11.04
N ALA A 46 -21.51 5.73 -10.12
CA ALA A 46 -21.29 5.55 -8.69
C ALA A 46 -21.13 4.07 -8.30
N ILE A 47 -21.91 3.16 -8.90
CA ILE A 47 -21.78 1.71 -8.68
C ILE A 47 -20.40 1.21 -9.17
N GLN A 48 -19.98 1.61 -10.38
CA GLN A 48 -18.65 1.25 -10.90
C GLN A 48 -17.51 1.75 -10.02
N ILE A 49 -17.56 3.02 -9.59
CA ILE A 49 -16.55 3.59 -8.68
C ILE A 49 -16.55 2.84 -7.33
N ASN A 50 -17.72 2.49 -6.80
CA ASN A 50 -17.81 1.71 -5.57
C ASN A 50 -17.28 0.29 -5.74
N GLU A 51 -17.56 -0.39 -6.85
CA GLU A 51 -17.03 -1.72 -7.15
C GLU A 51 -15.50 -1.71 -7.29
N GLU A 52 -14.94 -0.71 -7.98
CA GLU A 52 -13.50 -0.51 -8.09
C GLU A 52 -12.85 -0.20 -6.74
N THR A 53 -13.49 0.67 -5.94
CA THR A 53 -13.03 1.00 -4.58
C THR A 53 -13.08 -0.23 -3.67
N VAL A 54 -14.14 -1.04 -3.72
CA VAL A 54 -14.24 -2.28 -2.94
C VAL A 54 -13.17 -3.28 -3.37
N LYS A 55 -12.90 -3.43 -4.67
CA LYS A 55 -11.81 -4.27 -5.18
C LYS A 55 -10.44 -3.78 -4.69
N SER A 56 -10.21 -2.46 -4.71
CA SER A 56 -8.98 -1.86 -4.17
C SER A 56 -8.85 -2.13 -2.68
N LEU A 57 -9.90 -1.86 -1.88
CA LEU A 57 -9.91 -2.11 -0.44
C LEU A 57 -9.71 -3.59 -0.10
N GLN A 58 -10.24 -4.52 -0.88
CA GLN A 58 -10.00 -5.95 -0.71
C GLN A 58 -8.54 -6.31 -0.98
N ASN A 59 -7.93 -5.74 -2.02
CA ASN A 59 -6.52 -5.94 -2.33
C ASN A 59 -5.60 -5.32 -1.26
N ASP A 60 -5.93 -4.12 -0.78
CA ASP A 60 -5.15 -3.46 0.26
C ASP A 60 -5.30 -4.18 1.60
N ASN A 61 -6.49 -4.69 1.95
CA ASN A 61 -6.67 -5.56 3.12
C ASN A 61 -5.81 -6.83 3.04
N LYS A 62 -5.72 -7.46 1.86
CA LYS A 62 -4.84 -8.63 1.66
C LYS A 62 -3.36 -8.26 1.85
N LYS A 63 -2.91 -7.13 1.31
CA LYS A 63 -1.55 -6.62 1.53
C LYS A 63 -1.30 -6.34 3.02
N LEU A 64 -2.23 -5.67 3.68
CA LEU A 64 -2.16 -5.39 5.12
C LEU A 64 -2.06 -6.68 5.94
N GLN A 65 -2.80 -7.73 5.60
CA GLN A 65 -2.69 -9.02 6.28
C GLN A 65 -1.30 -9.66 6.10
N VAL A 66 -0.74 -9.61 4.89
CA VAL A 66 0.60 -10.14 4.60
C VAL A 66 1.66 -9.36 5.37
N GLU A 67 1.61 -8.03 5.32
CA GLU A 67 2.55 -7.16 6.04
C GLU A 67 2.42 -7.33 7.56
N ASN A 68 1.21 -7.44 8.09
CA ASN A 68 1.00 -7.65 9.53
C ASN A 68 1.54 -9.02 9.97
N ARG A 69 1.40 -10.06 9.15
CA ARG A 69 2.03 -11.37 9.43
C ARG A 69 3.55 -11.25 9.45
N LYS A 70 4.16 -10.63 8.43
CA LYS A 70 5.61 -10.41 8.35
C LYS A 70 6.12 -9.64 9.56
N LEU A 71 5.43 -8.55 9.91
CA LEU A 71 5.75 -7.73 11.08
C LEU A 71 5.72 -8.54 12.38
N ASN A 72 4.70 -9.38 12.57
CA ASN A 72 4.60 -10.23 13.76
C ASN A 72 5.73 -11.27 13.84
N GLU A 73 6.12 -11.86 12.70
CA GLU A 73 7.25 -12.79 12.60
C GLU A 73 8.57 -12.10 12.96
N GLU A 74 8.83 -10.90 12.42
CA GLU A 74 10.00 -10.09 12.75
C GLU A 74 10.03 -9.70 14.24
N PHE A 75 8.90 -9.28 14.81
CA PHE A 75 8.81 -8.98 16.24
C PHE A 75 9.01 -10.20 17.14
N ALA A 76 8.60 -11.39 16.71
CA ALA A 76 8.86 -12.63 17.43
C ALA A 76 10.36 -12.96 17.40
N ALA A 77 11.01 -12.81 16.25
CA ALA A 77 12.45 -12.99 16.09
C ALA A 77 13.24 -12.00 16.98
N ILE A 78 12.89 -10.71 16.96
CA ILE A 78 13.52 -9.68 17.80
C ILE A 78 13.37 -10.00 19.28
N ARG A 79 12.17 -10.40 19.73
CA ARG A 79 11.94 -10.79 21.13
C ARG A 79 12.79 -11.99 21.54
N SER A 80 12.97 -12.98 20.66
CA SER A 80 13.84 -14.12 20.89
C SER A 80 15.31 -13.71 21.01
N GLN A 81 15.79 -12.87 20.08
CA GLN A 81 17.15 -12.34 20.10
C GLN A 81 17.43 -11.52 21.38
N ASN A 82 16.50 -10.66 21.79
CA ASN A 82 16.59 -9.89 23.03
C ASN A 82 16.70 -10.79 24.26
N LYS A 83 15.93 -11.89 24.32
CA LYS A 83 16.05 -12.87 25.42
C LYS A 83 17.42 -13.53 25.44
N VAL A 84 17.94 -13.92 24.28
CA VAL A 84 19.29 -14.51 24.17
C VAL A 84 20.36 -13.51 24.60
N LEU A 85 20.24 -12.25 24.17
CA LEU A 85 21.15 -11.18 24.54
C LEU A 85 21.12 -10.91 26.04
N ALA A 86 19.93 -10.75 26.63
CA ALA A 86 19.76 -10.56 28.07
C ALA A 86 20.42 -11.69 28.87
N LYS A 87 20.19 -12.95 28.48
CA LYS A 87 20.82 -14.12 29.12
C LYS A 87 22.34 -14.13 28.99
N LYS A 88 22.91 -13.60 27.89
CA LYS A 88 24.37 -13.48 27.72
C LYS A 88 24.94 -12.37 28.60
N LEU A 89 24.27 -11.22 28.66
CA LEU A 89 24.71 -10.08 29.49
C LEU A 89 24.57 -10.38 30.99
N GLU A 90 23.56 -11.14 31.40
CA GLU A 90 23.44 -11.65 32.77
C GLU A 90 24.64 -12.51 33.16
N LYS A 91 25.14 -13.33 32.24
CA LYS A 91 26.33 -14.19 32.46
C LYS A 91 27.65 -13.44 32.36
N HIS A 92 27.68 -12.31 31.67
CA HIS A 92 28.89 -11.56 31.35
C HIS A 92 28.69 -10.09 31.74
N ASP A 93 29.13 -9.74 32.94
CA ASP A 93 29.21 -8.33 33.34
C ASP A 93 30.30 -7.64 32.51
N LEU A 94 29.86 -6.84 31.54
CA LEU A 94 30.73 -6.09 30.64
C LEU A 94 31.54 -5.01 31.38
N GLY A 95 31.01 -4.44 32.45
CA GLY A 95 31.72 -3.44 33.26
C GLY A 95 32.86 -4.08 34.05
N LEU A 96 32.61 -5.25 34.65
CA LEU A 96 33.64 -6.05 35.30
C LEU A 96 34.69 -6.53 34.29
N LEU A 97 34.27 -7.06 33.13
CA LEU A 97 35.20 -7.52 32.09
C LEU A 97 36.03 -6.38 31.50
N GLY A 98 35.43 -5.20 31.31
CA GLY A 98 36.11 -3.99 30.86
C GLY A 98 37.20 -3.55 31.83
N SER A 99 36.93 -3.63 33.13
CA SER A 99 37.90 -3.26 34.17
C SER A 99 38.98 -4.33 34.36
N ALA A 100 38.59 -5.61 34.33
CA ALA A 100 39.51 -6.73 34.58
C ALA A 100 40.42 -7.04 33.39
N LYS A 101 39.95 -6.82 32.14
CA LYS A 101 40.69 -7.13 30.91
C LYS A 101 40.53 -6.03 29.84
N PRO A 102 40.94 -4.78 30.13
CA PRO A 102 40.67 -3.62 29.26
C PRO A 102 41.24 -3.82 27.84
N LYS A 103 42.50 -4.24 27.71
CA LYS A 103 43.14 -4.49 26.40
C LYS A 103 42.45 -5.57 25.57
N LEU A 104 41.84 -6.57 26.21
CA LEU A 104 41.12 -7.62 25.50
C LEU A 104 39.78 -7.08 24.98
N VAL A 105 39.06 -6.34 25.81
CA VAL A 105 37.78 -5.72 25.43
C VAL A 105 37.99 -4.68 24.33
N GLU A 106 38.99 -3.81 24.45
CA GLU A 106 39.40 -2.85 23.42
C GLU A 106 39.64 -3.55 22.08
N ARG A 107 40.46 -4.61 22.06
CA ARG A 107 40.72 -5.38 20.84
C ARG A 107 39.45 -5.99 20.22
N ILE A 108 38.52 -6.47 21.05
CA ILE A 108 37.25 -7.02 20.57
C ILE A 108 36.42 -5.92 19.92
N ILE A 109 36.30 -4.76 20.58
CA ILE A 109 35.56 -3.60 20.08
C ILE A 109 36.19 -3.09 18.78
N ASP A 110 37.50 -2.90 18.71
CA ASP A 110 38.19 -2.42 17.51
C ASP A 110 37.97 -3.34 16.31
N ASN A 111 38.04 -4.65 16.53
CA ASN A 111 37.80 -5.63 15.48
C ASN A 111 36.34 -5.64 15.03
N ALA A 112 35.39 -5.50 15.96
CA ALA A 112 33.97 -5.38 15.63
C ALA A 112 33.71 -4.09 14.85
N SER A 113 34.25 -2.95 15.30
CA SER A 113 34.13 -1.65 14.64
C SER A 113 34.68 -1.68 13.21
N LYS A 114 35.85 -2.29 12.99
CA LYS A 114 36.41 -2.45 11.62
C LYS A 114 35.49 -3.26 10.72
N LYS A 115 34.91 -4.34 11.23
CA LYS A 115 33.97 -5.17 10.47
C LYS A 115 32.66 -4.45 10.20
N ALA A 116 32.12 -3.71 11.16
CA ALA A 116 30.94 -2.89 10.98
C ALA A 116 31.18 -1.76 9.96
N GLY A 117 32.35 -1.12 9.99
CA GLY A 117 32.78 -0.18 8.96
C GLY A 117 32.82 -0.82 7.57
N ARG A 118 33.39 -2.03 7.47
CA ARG A 118 33.36 -2.80 6.22
C ARG A 118 31.94 -3.07 5.73
N CYS A 119 30.98 -3.36 6.61
CA CYS A 119 29.57 -3.51 6.22
C CYS A 119 29.00 -2.23 5.60
N LEU A 120 29.33 -1.06 6.15
CA LEU A 120 28.89 0.23 5.62
C LEU A 120 29.48 0.49 4.23
N GLU A 121 30.77 0.18 4.03
CA GLU A 121 31.42 0.28 2.72
C GLU A 121 30.70 -0.58 1.67
N LEU A 122 30.38 -1.83 2.00
CA LEU A 122 29.67 -2.75 1.11
C LEU A 122 28.26 -2.24 0.77
N LEU A 123 27.52 -1.76 1.76
CA LEU A 123 26.21 -1.14 1.55
C LEU A 123 26.28 0.13 0.69
N SER A 124 27.43 0.83 0.71
CA SER A 124 27.69 1.97 -0.16
C SER A 124 28.18 1.60 -1.56
N GLY A 125 28.31 0.31 -1.87
CA GLY A 125 28.69 -0.19 -3.20
C GLY A 125 30.17 -0.51 -3.37
N ALA A 126 30.95 -0.67 -2.28
CA ALA A 126 32.34 -1.10 -2.38
C ALA A 126 32.45 -2.53 -2.92
N GLU A 127 33.51 -2.80 -3.69
CA GLU A 127 33.77 -4.13 -4.25
C GLU A 127 34.11 -5.15 -3.15
N LEU A 128 33.68 -6.40 -3.38
CA LEU A 128 34.01 -7.53 -2.51
C LEU A 128 35.50 -7.88 -2.61
N THR A 129 36.11 -8.12 -1.46
CA THR A 129 37.46 -8.71 -1.39
C THR A 129 37.43 -10.19 -1.74
N GLU A 130 38.59 -10.75 -2.09
CA GLU A 130 38.73 -12.19 -2.36
C GLU A 130 38.32 -13.07 -1.17
N LYS A 131 38.50 -12.59 0.07
CA LYS A 131 38.05 -13.32 1.27
C LYS A 131 36.53 -13.35 1.39
N GLU A 132 35.87 -12.26 1.04
CA GLU A 132 34.42 -12.11 1.07
C GLU A 132 33.78 -12.95 -0.03
N LYS A 133 34.31 -12.91 -1.26
CA LYS A 133 33.86 -13.76 -2.38
C LYS A 133 33.96 -15.25 -2.07
N ASN A 134 35.06 -15.66 -1.42
CA ASN A 134 35.30 -17.07 -1.07
C ASN A 134 34.67 -17.49 0.28
N ALA A 135 33.87 -16.61 0.92
CA ALA A 135 33.23 -16.96 2.17
C ALA A 135 32.16 -18.04 1.96
N THR A 136 32.12 -19.04 2.83
CA THR A 136 31.13 -20.14 2.72
C THR A 136 29.91 -19.95 3.63
N THR A 137 29.90 -18.91 4.46
CA THR A 137 28.80 -18.62 5.40
C THR A 137 28.79 -17.12 5.69
N GLY A 138 27.61 -16.55 6.00
CA GLY A 138 27.51 -15.13 6.33
C GLY A 138 28.39 -14.69 7.50
N LYS A 139 28.57 -15.52 8.54
CA LYS A 139 29.46 -15.19 9.65
C LYS A 139 30.94 -15.14 9.25
N LYS A 140 31.36 -15.96 8.28
CA LYS A 140 32.72 -15.94 7.71
C LYS A 140 32.91 -14.76 6.76
N PHE A 141 31.86 -14.37 6.04
CA PHE A 141 31.83 -13.17 5.22
C PHE A 141 32.05 -11.93 6.09
N ASN A 142 31.15 -11.70 7.05
CA ASN A 142 31.31 -10.68 8.06
C ASN A 142 30.41 -11.00 9.28
N SER A 143 30.97 -11.00 10.48
CA SER A 143 30.21 -11.31 11.70
C SER A 143 29.19 -10.25 12.09
N GLU A 144 29.39 -9.00 11.67
CA GLU A 144 28.53 -7.87 12.02
C GLU A 144 27.37 -7.67 11.03
N CYS A 145 27.54 -8.11 9.79
CA CYS A 145 26.51 -8.08 8.74
C CYS A 145 26.38 -9.42 8.00
N PRO A 146 26.09 -10.53 8.71
CA PRO A 146 25.98 -11.84 8.09
C PRO A 146 24.83 -11.96 7.07
N TRP A 147 23.83 -11.06 7.13
CA TRP A 147 22.70 -11.03 6.20
C TRP A 147 23.06 -10.53 4.81
N LEU A 148 24.13 -9.72 4.66
CA LEU A 148 24.58 -9.24 3.34
C LEU A 148 25.20 -10.33 2.48
N PHE A 149 25.48 -11.49 3.07
CA PHE A 149 26.07 -12.60 2.35
C PHE A 149 25.16 -13.11 1.24
N ASP A 150 23.87 -13.35 1.53
CA ASP A 150 22.95 -13.86 0.53
C ASP A 150 22.67 -12.81 -0.57
N ASP A 151 22.74 -11.52 -0.22
CA ASP A 151 22.50 -10.40 -1.15
C ASP A 151 23.68 -10.12 -2.08
N LEU A 152 24.93 -10.29 -1.60
CA LEU A 152 26.15 -9.88 -2.31
C LEU A 152 26.97 -11.04 -2.87
N ASN A 153 26.85 -12.25 -2.30
CA ASN A 153 27.51 -13.46 -2.80
C ASN A 153 26.55 -14.35 -3.60
N VAL A 154 25.62 -13.75 -4.35
CA VAL A 154 24.82 -14.52 -5.32
C VAL A 154 25.79 -15.07 -6.35
N ALA A 155 26.02 -16.38 -6.29
CA ALA A 155 26.78 -17.09 -7.30
C ALA A 155 26.02 -17.00 -8.62
N ASP A 156 26.65 -16.38 -9.62
CA ASP A 156 26.34 -16.65 -11.02
C ASP A 156 26.71 -18.10 -11.37
#